data_AF-G3B3I0-F1
#
_entry.id   AF-G3B3I0-F1
#
_cell.length_a   1.000
_cell.length_b   1.000
_cell.length_c   1.000
_cell.angle_alpha   90.00
_cell.angle_beta   90.00
_cell.angle_gamma   90.00
#
_symmetry.space_group_name_H-M   'P 1'
#
loop_
_entity.id
_entity.type
_entity.pdbx_description
1 polymer ?
#
loop_
_entity_poly.entity_id
_entity_poly.type
_entity_poly.pdbx_seq_one_letter_code
_entity_poly.pdbx_strand_id
1 'polypeptide(L)'
;MEYIPGDLLMKQWEPLITDEVPDSKQKLEDVIKPIADFQNATNSVVFNKFGSLYFTADVEGYLQSDLPYEGESNELFVNRWRIGPSVEKSFLRNKNKLKSKQITTHNGPWPSDQPEAVIASIAKIELENLTTRLGLAEADSSNQVENIQNLKNSIATFENLAKMAPLLLNKASKSIPNVEELFKPRLFVPDLDPLNVIANSDRNNELFFTDFEYSSIKPFVLFNYPKFVAYSGVKIYNLEEDIPNFKELDELEQQQYQFMYYKTRNERLWELELNKNRHDLIAVASPHVKVLKSPYLQALEYKSDRDYLYVEGSILQLKGLWEAYVANELCNAQTPEFPIDYTPEVVEQFQSDLQAYQTEISSTPFAATGGWVPQDMFDQLKDGGLLKQTPDGYEIETEKLLQQEQEANQ
;
A
#
# COMPACT_ATOMS: atom_id res chain seq x y z
N MET A 1 22.15 -14.59 -11.24
CA MET A 1 20.75 -14.97 -11.45
C MET A 1 20.69 -15.91 -12.63
N GLU A 2 19.92 -16.98 -12.52
CA GLU A 2 19.57 -17.87 -13.62
C GLU A 2 18.58 -17.13 -14.54
N TYR A 3 18.78 -17.18 -15.85
CA TYR A 3 17.86 -16.58 -16.82
C TYR A 3 16.63 -17.48 -16.98
N ILE A 4 15.43 -16.91 -16.85
CA ILE A 4 14.16 -17.62 -17.04
C ILE A 4 13.58 -17.18 -18.39
N PRO A 5 13.58 -18.05 -19.43
CA PRO A 5 12.97 -17.73 -20.72
C PRO A 5 11.46 -17.70 -20.58
N GLY A 6 10.78 -16.71 -21.17
CA GLY A 6 9.33 -16.61 -21.09
C GLY A 6 8.80 -15.19 -21.25
N ASP A 7 7.48 -15.08 -21.26
CA ASP A 7 6.75 -13.81 -21.29
C ASP A 7 6.26 -13.43 -19.89
N LEU A 8 6.19 -12.12 -19.62
CA LEU A 8 5.56 -11.63 -18.40
C LEU A 8 4.05 -11.91 -18.43
N LEU A 9 3.49 -12.32 -17.28
CA LEU A 9 2.05 -12.48 -17.12
C LEU A 9 1.30 -11.17 -17.39
N MET A 10 1.96 -10.02 -17.19
CA MET A 10 1.43 -8.68 -17.51
C MET A 10 0.93 -8.56 -18.96
N LYS A 11 1.50 -9.30 -19.92
CA LYS A 11 1.01 -9.27 -21.31
C LYS A 11 -0.43 -9.76 -21.46
N GLN A 12 -0.94 -10.51 -20.48
CA GLN A 12 -2.30 -11.03 -20.44
C GLN A 12 -3.24 -10.15 -19.61
N TRP A 13 -2.72 -9.11 -18.94
CA TRP A 13 -3.49 -8.26 -18.06
C TRP A 13 -4.20 -7.14 -18.83
N GLU A 14 -5.49 -7.33 -19.09
CA GLU A 14 -6.37 -6.34 -19.71
C GLU A 14 -7.37 -5.77 -18.68
N PRO A 15 -6.95 -4.91 -17.73
CA PRO A 15 -7.77 -4.51 -16.58
C PRO A 15 -9.09 -3.81 -16.95
N LEU A 16 -9.13 -3.17 -18.12
CA LEU A 16 -10.26 -2.38 -18.61
C LEU A 16 -11.06 -3.12 -19.70
N ILE A 17 -10.87 -4.43 -19.86
CA ILE A 17 -11.66 -5.23 -20.78
C ILE A 17 -13.15 -5.06 -20.48
N THR A 18 -13.96 -4.80 -21.51
CA THR A 18 -15.41 -4.63 -21.36
C THR A 18 -16.09 -5.97 -21.14
N ASP A 19 -17.22 -5.97 -20.43
CA ASP A 19 -17.98 -7.21 -20.18
C ASP A 19 -18.65 -7.76 -21.45
N GLU A 20 -18.74 -6.96 -22.52
CA GLU A 20 -19.25 -7.36 -23.83
C GLU A 20 -18.31 -8.32 -24.57
N VAL A 21 -17.01 -8.29 -24.25
CA VAL A 21 -16.04 -9.22 -24.83
C VAL A 21 -16.28 -10.62 -24.26
N PRO A 22 -16.49 -11.65 -25.10
CA PRO A 22 -16.60 -13.03 -24.65
C PRO A 22 -15.39 -13.43 -23.78
N ASP A 23 -15.66 -14.17 -22.71
CA ASP A 23 -14.64 -14.67 -21.77
C ASP A 23 -13.81 -13.56 -21.07
N SER A 24 -14.27 -12.30 -21.08
CA SER A 24 -13.61 -11.17 -20.43
C SER A 24 -13.27 -11.44 -18.96
N LYS A 25 -14.22 -12.01 -18.22
CA LYS A 25 -14.02 -12.42 -16.84
C LYS A 25 -12.95 -13.52 -16.70
N GLN A 26 -12.95 -14.52 -17.57
CA GLN A 26 -11.97 -15.60 -17.54
C GLN A 26 -10.57 -15.06 -17.79
N LYS A 27 -10.39 -14.15 -18.76
CA LYS A 27 -9.10 -13.50 -19.03
C LYS A 27 -8.53 -12.77 -17.80
N LEU A 28 -9.39 -12.07 -17.05
CA LEU A 28 -8.97 -11.41 -15.80
C LEU A 28 -8.60 -12.44 -14.73
N GLU A 29 -9.40 -13.50 -14.58
CA GLU A 29 -9.15 -14.59 -13.64
C GLU A 29 -7.85 -15.35 -13.96
N ASP A 30 -7.49 -15.51 -15.23
CA ASP A 30 -6.24 -16.17 -15.67
C ASP A 30 -4.97 -15.44 -15.18
N VAL A 31 -5.08 -14.14 -14.89
CA VAL A 31 -3.99 -13.34 -14.29
C VAL A 31 -4.13 -13.27 -12.76
N ILE A 32 -5.33 -13.01 -12.25
CA ILE A 32 -5.57 -12.81 -10.81
C ILE A 32 -5.35 -14.10 -10.03
N LYS A 33 -5.90 -15.22 -10.50
CA LYS A 33 -5.94 -16.48 -9.76
C LYS A 33 -4.54 -17.02 -9.45
N PRO A 34 -3.58 -17.10 -10.39
CA PRO A 34 -2.25 -17.61 -10.07
C PRO A 34 -1.51 -16.78 -9.01
N ILE A 35 -1.68 -15.46 -9.03
CA ILE A 35 -1.09 -14.57 -8.03
C ILE A 35 -1.76 -14.76 -6.66
N ALA A 36 -3.08 -14.89 -6.64
CA ALA A 36 -3.83 -15.18 -5.42
C ALA A 36 -3.48 -16.57 -4.84
N ASP A 37 -3.26 -17.57 -5.68
CA ASP A 37 -2.80 -18.91 -5.28
C ASP A 37 -1.38 -18.87 -4.69
N PHE A 38 -0.49 -18.08 -5.29
CA PHE A 38 0.85 -17.88 -4.74
C PHE A 38 0.79 -17.17 -3.38
N GLN A 39 -0.03 -16.12 -3.23
CA GLN A 39 -0.25 -15.49 -1.93
C GLN A 39 -0.80 -16.48 -0.91
N ASN A 40 -1.74 -17.35 -1.29
CA ASN A 40 -2.25 -18.39 -0.41
C ASN A 40 -1.12 -19.33 0.06
N ALA A 41 -0.25 -19.75 -0.86
CA ALA A 41 0.90 -20.59 -0.54
C ALA A 41 1.86 -19.89 0.45
N THR A 42 2.22 -18.62 0.23
CA THR A 42 3.09 -17.87 1.16
C THR A 42 2.41 -17.60 2.51
N ASN A 43 1.09 -17.53 2.54
CA ASN A 43 0.29 -17.31 3.76
C ASN A 43 -0.06 -18.60 4.51
N SER A 44 0.32 -19.77 3.99
CA SER A 44 0.07 -21.06 4.65
C SER A 44 0.88 -21.24 5.94
N VAL A 45 2.06 -20.63 6.01
CA VAL A 45 2.93 -20.66 7.19
C VAL A 45 2.50 -19.58 8.19
N VAL A 46 2.34 -19.97 9.45
CA VAL A 46 2.17 -19.07 10.58
C VAL A 46 3.49 -19.00 11.32
N PHE A 47 4.06 -17.80 11.39
CA PHE A 47 5.36 -17.58 12.02
C PHE A 47 5.22 -17.33 13.53
N ASN A 48 6.35 -17.21 14.23
CA ASN A 48 6.38 -16.95 15.67
C ASN A 48 6.57 -15.45 16.03
N LYS A 49 6.92 -14.61 15.05
CA LYS A 49 7.21 -13.17 15.23
C LYS A 49 6.86 -12.37 13.99
N PHE A 50 6.81 -11.04 14.13
CA PHE A 50 6.79 -10.10 13.01
C PHE A 50 8.23 -9.60 12.72
N GLY A 51 8.55 -9.33 11.45
CA GLY A 51 9.91 -8.97 11.02
C GLY A 51 10.16 -9.36 9.56
N SER A 52 11.35 -9.86 9.23
CA SER A 52 11.64 -10.47 7.92
C SER A 52 12.43 -11.77 8.10
N LEU A 53 12.45 -12.61 7.07
CA LEU A 53 13.21 -13.87 7.07
C LEU A 53 14.68 -13.61 6.71
N TYR A 54 15.57 -14.17 7.51
CA TYR A 54 17.03 -14.13 7.34
C TYR A 54 17.60 -15.53 7.45
N PHE A 55 18.76 -15.76 6.86
CA PHE A 55 19.55 -16.92 7.23
C PHE A 55 20.00 -16.79 8.69
N THR A 56 20.09 -17.91 9.40
CA THR A 56 20.49 -17.93 10.81
C THR A 56 21.84 -17.24 11.07
N ALA A 57 22.76 -17.26 10.10
CA ALA A 57 24.05 -16.58 10.22
C ALA A 57 23.97 -15.05 10.10
N ASP A 58 22.89 -14.51 9.55
CA ASP A 58 22.72 -13.08 9.24
C ASP A 58 21.96 -12.32 10.33
N VAL A 59 21.57 -13.00 11.42
CA VAL A 59 20.90 -12.38 12.57
C VAL A 59 21.82 -12.29 13.79
N GLU A 60 21.53 -11.31 14.64
CA GLU A 60 22.18 -11.14 15.94
C GLU A 60 22.10 -12.41 16.80
N GLY A 61 23.14 -12.65 17.61
CA GLY A 61 23.28 -13.90 18.37
C GLY A 61 22.08 -14.25 19.25
N TYR A 62 21.41 -13.26 19.82
CA TYR A 62 20.22 -13.48 20.66
C TYR A 62 18.97 -13.91 19.87
N LEU A 63 18.95 -13.76 18.55
CA LEU A 63 17.87 -14.22 17.66
C LEU A 63 18.15 -15.62 17.08
N GLN A 64 19.38 -16.13 17.19
CA GLN A 64 19.76 -17.43 16.60
C GLN A 64 19.12 -18.63 17.30
N SER A 65 18.61 -18.48 18.52
CA SER A 65 17.83 -19.52 19.21
C SER A 65 16.36 -19.57 18.79
N ASP A 66 15.84 -18.51 18.16
CA ASP A 66 14.42 -18.31 18.05
C ASP A 66 13.88 -18.88 16.75
N LEU A 67 13.15 -20.00 16.84
CA LEU A 67 12.58 -20.65 15.66
C LEU A 67 11.59 -19.72 14.94
N PRO A 68 11.65 -19.66 13.60
CA PRO A 68 10.77 -18.80 12.82
C PRO A 68 9.31 -19.29 12.81
N TYR A 69 9.10 -20.61 12.90
CA TYR A 69 7.80 -21.29 12.97
C TYR A 69 7.99 -22.69 13.57
N GLU A 70 6.89 -23.28 14.05
CA GLU A 70 6.90 -24.62 14.65
C GLU A 70 6.74 -25.74 13.61
N GLY A 71 7.28 -26.92 13.92
CA GLY A 71 6.99 -28.16 13.18
C GLY A 71 7.80 -28.40 11.89
N GLU A 72 8.89 -27.66 11.65
CA GLU A 72 9.80 -27.95 10.54
C GLU A 72 10.48 -29.32 10.74
N SER A 73 10.37 -30.19 9.74
CA SER A 73 10.91 -31.55 9.76
C SER A 73 11.92 -31.81 8.64
N ASN A 74 11.97 -30.94 7.64
CA ASN A 74 12.93 -31.03 6.55
C ASN A 74 14.31 -30.57 7.02
N GLU A 75 15.27 -31.49 7.06
CA GLU A 75 16.64 -31.23 7.50
C GLU A 75 17.33 -30.07 6.75
N LEU A 76 16.90 -29.75 5.51
CA LEU A 76 17.42 -28.62 4.73
C LEU A 76 16.94 -27.26 5.24
N PHE A 77 15.84 -27.23 5.98
CA PHE A 77 15.19 -26.01 6.47
C PHE A 77 15.23 -25.89 7.99
N VAL A 78 15.35 -27.01 8.71
CA VAL A 78 15.64 -27.06 10.15
C VAL A 78 16.87 -26.19 10.41
N ASN A 79 16.73 -25.20 11.28
CA ASN A 79 17.76 -24.23 11.65
C ASN A 79 18.29 -23.31 10.53
N ARG A 80 17.69 -23.29 9.33
CA ARG A 80 18.14 -22.43 8.23
C ARG A 80 17.74 -20.96 8.40
N TRP A 81 16.52 -20.74 8.87
CA TRP A 81 15.88 -19.42 8.86
C TRP A 81 15.66 -18.86 10.26
N ARG A 82 15.70 -17.54 10.40
CA ARG A 82 15.34 -16.78 11.61
C ARG A 82 14.52 -15.55 11.24
N ILE A 83 13.77 -15.03 12.21
CA ILE A 83 13.05 -13.78 12.06
C ILE A 83 13.89 -12.65 12.65
N GLY A 84 14.38 -11.79 11.77
CA GLY A 84 15.14 -10.59 12.10
C GLY A 84 14.31 -9.32 11.90
N PRO A 85 14.95 -8.15 11.95
CA PRO A 85 14.29 -6.87 11.70
C PRO A 85 13.57 -6.84 10.35
N SER A 86 12.46 -6.13 10.25
CA SER A 86 11.75 -5.92 9.00
C SER A 86 12.60 -5.18 7.98
N VAL A 87 12.60 -5.67 6.74
CA VAL A 87 13.18 -4.99 5.59
C VAL A 87 12.15 -4.15 4.82
N GLU A 88 10.95 -3.93 5.36
CA GLU A 88 9.90 -3.17 4.67
C GLU A 88 10.38 -1.76 4.28
N LYS A 89 10.04 -1.33 3.06
CA LYS A 89 10.58 -0.13 2.41
C LYS A 89 10.44 1.16 3.25
N SER A 90 9.38 1.27 4.04
CA SER A 90 9.08 2.40 4.92
C SER A 90 10.16 2.67 5.97
N PHE A 91 10.90 1.65 6.41
CA PHE A 91 11.99 1.82 7.39
C PHE A 91 13.27 2.42 6.78
N LEU A 92 13.42 2.41 5.46
CA LEU A 92 14.63 2.84 4.76
C LEU A 92 14.40 4.06 3.86
N ARG A 93 13.20 4.19 3.26
CA ARG A 93 12.86 5.26 2.32
C ARG A 93 12.98 6.63 2.98
N ASN A 94 13.77 7.50 2.37
CA ASN A 94 14.02 8.88 2.82
C ASN A 94 14.55 8.98 4.26
N LYS A 95 15.25 7.94 4.75
CA LYS A 95 15.87 7.88 6.09
C LYS A 95 17.40 8.04 6.08
N ASN A 96 17.96 8.59 5.00
CA ASN A 96 19.40 8.79 4.83
C ASN A 96 20.04 9.74 5.88
N LYS A 97 19.24 10.51 6.61
CA LYS A 97 19.69 11.35 7.72
C LYS A 97 19.76 10.62 9.07
N LEU A 98 19.15 9.45 9.17
CA LEU A 98 19.18 8.63 10.38
C LEU A 98 20.41 7.72 10.39
N LYS A 99 20.97 7.50 11.58
CA LYS A 99 22.00 6.48 11.79
C LYS A 99 21.36 5.09 11.77
N SER A 100 22.11 4.09 11.32
CA SER A 100 21.66 2.68 11.32
C SER A 100 21.08 2.25 12.69
N LYS A 101 21.72 2.64 13.80
CA LYS A 101 21.22 2.34 15.15
C LYS A 101 19.81 2.88 15.44
N GLN A 102 19.49 4.08 14.92
CA GLN A 102 18.16 4.68 15.08
C GLN A 102 17.13 3.85 14.30
N ILE A 103 17.42 3.48 13.05
CA ILE A 103 16.55 2.62 12.23
C ILE A 103 16.32 1.26 12.91
N THR A 104 17.39 0.60 13.39
CA THR A 104 17.32 -0.71 14.03
C THR A 104 16.53 -0.74 15.33
N THR A 105 16.31 0.43 15.96
CA THR A 105 15.47 0.54 17.17
C THR A 105 13.98 0.41 16.85
N HIS A 106 13.60 0.67 15.59
CA HIS A 106 12.21 0.74 15.19
C HIS A 106 11.78 -0.40 14.28
N ASN A 107 12.66 -1.06 13.53
CA ASN A 107 12.24 -2.07 12.55
C ASN A 107 12.11 -3.50 13.10
N GLY A 108 12.01 -3.69 14.42
CA GLY A 108 11.75 -5.01 15.03
C GLY A 108 12.98 -5.91 15.15
N PRO A 109 12.82 -7.25 15.23
CA PRO A 109 11.56 -8.00 15.14
C PRO A 109 10.64 -7.77 16.34
N TRP A 110 9.34 -8.04 16.17
CA TRP A 110 8.34 -7.85 17.23
C TRP A 110 7.68 -9.19 17.63
N PRO A 111 7.30 -9.35 18.91
CA PRO A 111 6.51 -10.49 19.37
C PRO A 111 5.16 -10.60 18.62
N SER A 112 4.72 -11.83 18.33
CA SER A 112 3.47 -12.08 17.60
C SER A 112 2.21 -11.66 18.36
N ASP A 113 2.29 -11.50 19.68
CA ASP A 113 1.19 -11.07 20.54
C ASP A 113 1.05 -9.53 20.64
N GLN A 114 1.95 -8.78 19.99
CA GLN A 114 1.98 -7.31 19.97
C GLN A 114 1.88 -6.74 18.53
N PRO A 115 0.80 -7.03 17.78
CA PRO A 115 0.61 -6.53 16.42
C PRO A 115 0.58 -5.01 16.31
N GLU A 116 0.11 -4.30 17.35
CA GLU A 116 0.11 -2.84 17.44
C GLU A 116 1.52 -2.24 17.40
N ALA A 117 2.54 -3.00 17.81
CA ALA A 117 3.93 -2.57 17.77
C ALA A 117 4.41 -2.34 16.33
N VAL A 118 3.88 -3.07 15.35
CA VAL A 118 4.20 -2.89 13.92
C VAL A 118 3.73 -1.50 13.45
N ILE A 119 2.48 -1.12 13.77
CA ILE A 119 1.92 0.18 13.41
C ILE A 119 2.67 1.31 14.13
N ALA A 120 2.85 1.18 15.45
CA ALA A 120 3.53 2.18 16.26
C ALA A 120 4.98 2.40 15.81
N SER A 121 5.63 1.37 15.30
CA SER A 121 7.01 1.45 14.82
C SER A 121 7.15 2.29 13.55
N ILE A 122 6.20 2.21 12.62
CA ILE A 122 6.15 3.09 11.44
C ILE A 122 5.98 4.55 11.86
N ALA A 123 5.06 4.83 12.80
CA ALA A 123 4.88 6.19 13.29
C ALA A 123 6.17 6.72 13.96
N LYS A 124 6.82 5.90 14.79
CA LYS A 124 8.03 6.29 15.53
C LYS A 124 9.23 6.54 14.61
N ILE A 125 9.47 5.71 13.60
CA ILE A 125 10.61 5.93 12.68
C ILE A 125 10.41 7.20 11.83
N GLU A 126 9.17 7.52 11.45
CA GLU A 126 8.87 8.78 10.76
C GLU A 126 9.03 9.98 11.68
N LEU A 127 8.59 9.91 12.94
CA LEU A 127 8.84 10.96 13.93
C LEU A 127 10.32 11.22 14.15
N GLU A 128 11.13 10.16 14.30
CA GLU A 128 12.59 10.27 14.47
C GLU A 128 13.22 10.95 13.24
N ASN A 129 12.78 10.57 12.03
CA ASN A 129 13.25 11.15 10.78
C ASN A 129 12.90 12.63 10.65
N LEU A 130 11.63 12.97 10.85
CA LEU A 130 11.10 14.32 10.68
C LEU A 130 11.68 15.26 11.73
N THR A 131 11.79 14.83 12.98
CA THR A 131 12.42 15.60 14.05
C THR A 131 13.90 15.84 13.76
N THR A 132 14.61 14.82 13.26
CA THR A 132 16.01 14.97 12.84
C THR A 132 16.15 15.98 11.70
N ARG A 133 15.31 15.88 10.67
CA ARG A 133 15.31 16.81 9.52
C ARG A 133 14.97 18.23 9.95
N LEU A 134 13.96 18.41 10.81
CA LEU A 134 13.59 19.71 11.36
C LEU A 134 14.74 20.34 12.13
N GLY A 135 15.39 19.58 13.03
CA GLY A 135 16.55 20.08 13.78
C GLY A 135 17.73 20.48 12.88
N LEU A 136 17.96 19.75 11.77
CA LEU A 136 18.96 20.13 10.78
C LEU A 136 18.57 21.38 9.99
N ALA A 137 17.29 21.54 9.65
CA ALA A 137 16.77 22.72 8.96
C ALA A 137 16.85 23.97 9.82
N GLU A 138 16.46 23.89 11.09
CA GLU A 138 16.52 25.01 12.05
C GLU A 138 17.96 25.41 12.41
N ALA A 139 18.91 24.49 12.27
CA ALA A 139 20.34 24.74 12.48
C ALA A 139 21.10 25.18 11.21
N ASP A 140 20.39 25.51 10.11
CA ASP A 140 20.96 25.82 8.79
C ASP A 140 22.01 24.78 8.31
N SER A 141 21.83 23.53 8.73
CA SER A 141 22.76 22.42 8.53
C SER A 141 22.20 21.35 7.60
N SER A 142 21.03 21.62 6.99
CA SER A 142 20.46 20.76 5.95
C SER A 142 21.09 21.06 4.59
N ASN A 143 21.40 20.00 3.84
CA ASN A 143 21.84 20.12 2.44
C ASN A 143 20.66 20.34 1.47
N GLN A 144 19.43 20.41 1.97
CA GLN A 144 18.19 20.58 1.20
C GLN A 144 17.37 21.72 1.82
N VAL A 145 16.71 22.51 0.97
CA VAL A 145 15.74 23.51 1.42
C VAL A 145 14.49 22.78 1.88
N GLU A 146 14.28 22.76 3.19
CA GLU A 146 13.17 22.07 3.82
C GLU A 146 11.96 23.01 3.98
N ASN A 147 10.76 22.51 3.73
CA ASN A 147 9.55 23.24 4.12
C ASN A 147 9.26 22.95 5.61
N ILE A 148 9.71 23.88 6.47
CA ILE A 148 9.58 23.77 7.93
C ILE A 148 8.12 23.55 8.37
N GLN A 149 7.15 24.17 7.71
CA GLN A 149 5.75 24.00 8.06
C GLN A 149 5.25 22.59 7.73
N ASN A 150 5.61 22.06 6.56
CA ASN A 150 5.27 20.68 6.20
C ASN A 150 5.90 19.66 7.14
N LEU A 151 7.15 19.89 7.57
CA LEU A 151 7.79 19.04 8.58
C LEU A 151 7.02 19.07 9.91
N LYS A 152 6.64 20.26 10.40
CA LYS A 152 5.86 20.40 11.63
C LYS A 152 4.49 19.74 11.54
N ASN A 153 3.79 19.91 10.43
CA ASN A 153 2.51 19.26 10.19
C ASN A 153 2.66 17.73 10.13
N SER A 154 3.70 17.25 9.44
CA SER A 154 4.00 15.81 9.37
C SER A 154 4.29 15.23 10.76
N ILE A 155 5.07 15.94 11.58
CA ILE A 155 5.36 15.51 12.97
C ILE A 155 4.05 15.36 13.76
N ALA A 156 3.18 16.37 13.74
CA ALA A 156 1.88 16.30 14.43
C ALA A 156 1.03 15.11 13.94
N THR A 157 1.01 14.85 12.63
CA THR A 157 0.31 13.70 12.04
C THR A 157 0.87 12.37 12.51
N PHE A 158 2.19 12.21 12.58
CA PHE A 158 2.78 10.95 13.05
C PHE A 158 2.69 10.79 14.58
N GLU A 159 2.59 11.87 15.35
CA GLU A 159 2.21 11.83 16.77
C GLU A 159 0.78 11.32 16.94
N ASN A 160 -0.14 11.83 16.12
CA ASN A 160 -1.52 11.34 16.03
C ASN A 160 -1.57 9.85 15.68
N LEU A 161 -0.84 9.41 14.66
CA LEU A 161 -0.77 8.00 14.28
C LEU A 161 -0.20 7.13 15.43
N ALA A 162 0.85 7.58 16.11
CA ALA A 162 1.42 6.87 17.25
C ALA A 162 0.42 6.72 18.40
N LYS A 163 -0.40 7.76 18.66
CA LYS A 163 -1.49 7.73 19.64
C LYS A 163 -2.61 6.78 19.22
N MET A 164 -2.93 6.72 17.93
CA MET A 164 -3.97 5.84 17.38
C MET A 164 -3.55 4.38 17.33
N ALA A 165 -2.28 4.07 17.09
CA ALA A 165 -1.78 2.71 16.86
C ALA A 165 -2.33 1.62 17.82
N PRO A 166 -2.32 1.79 19.16
CA PRO A 166 -2.86 0.78 20.07
C PRO A 166 -4.39 0.69 20.09
N LEU A 167 -5.10 1.63 19.46
CA LEU A 167 -6.56 1.77 19.48
C LEU A 167 -7.22 1.27 18.18
N LEU A 168 -6.50 1.19 17.07
CA LEU A 168 -7.09 0.94 15.74
C LEU A 168 -7.78 -0.42 15.61
N LEU A 169 -7.12 -1.51 16.01
CA LEU A 169 -7.58 -2.86 15.69
C LEU A 169 -7.73 -3.71 16.96
N ASN A 170 -8.92 -4.28 17.17
CA ASN A 170 -9.19 -5.16 18.31
C ASN A 170 -8.95 -6.63 17.95
N LYS A 171 -7.89 -7.22 18.52
CA LYS A 171 -7.54 -8.65 18.30
C LYS A 171 -8.50 -9.66 18.90
N ALA A 172 -9.41 -9.22 19.76
CA ALA A 172 -10.43 -10.04 20.41
C ALA A 172 -11.86 -9.62 19.98
N SER A 173 -11.99 -8.88 18.88
CA SER A 173 -13.29 -8.41 18.40
C SER A 173 -14.22 -9.58 18.07
N LYS A 174 -15.36 -9.66 18.75
CA LYS A 174 -16.39 -10.66 18.46
C LYS A 174 -17.19 -10.34 17.20
N SER A 175 -17.14 -9.08 16.76
CA SER A 175 -17.84 -8.58 15.58
C SER A 175 -17.08 -8.86 14.28
N ILE A 176 -15.81 -9.25 14.37
CA ILE A 176 -14.97 -9.60 13.22
C ILE A 176 -14.82 -11.13 13.18
N PRO A 177 -15.38 -11.81 12.16
CA PRO A 177 -15.23 -13.26 12.03
C PRO A 177 -13.76 -13.67 11.93
N ASN A 178 -13.38 -14.72 12.66
CA ASN A 178 -12.02 -15.28 12.66
C ASN A 178 -10.92 -14.24 12.94
N VAL A 179 -11.21 -13.23 13.76
CA VAL A 179 -10.29 -12.11 14.03
C VAL A 179 -8.87 -12.57 14.41
N GLU A 180 -8.75 -13.62 15.22
CA GLU A 180 -7.46 -14.17 15.64
C GLU A 180 -6.59 -14.59 14.46
N GLU A 181 -7.17 -15.16 13.38
CA GLU A 181 -6.44 -15.55 12.18
C GLU A 181 -5.87 -14.35 11.42
N LEU A 182 -6.55 -13.20 11.48
CA LEU A 182 -6.11 -11.96 10.84
C LEU A 182 -4.88 -11.36 11.52
N PHE A 183 -4.69 -11.62 12.82
CA PHE A 183 -3.55 -11.09 13.57
C PHE A 183 -2.32 -12.00 13.54
N LYS A 184 -2.46 -13.22 13.02
CA LYS A 184 -1.33 -14.14 12.92
C LYS A 184 -0.24 -13.60 11.97
N PRO A 185 1.04 -13.78 12.32
CA PRO A 185 2.17 -13.40 11.49
C PRO A 185 2.24 -14.28 10.23
N ARG A 186 2.11 -13.66 9.06
CA ARG A 186 2.18 -14.33 7.75
C ARG A 186 3.13 -13.58 6.84
N LEU A 187 3.70 -14.28 5.86
CA LEU A 187 4.60 -13.67 4.88
C LEU A 187 3.81 -12.77 3.93
N PHE A 188 4.11 -11.48 3.98
CA PHE A 188 3.64 -10.46 3.07
C PHE A 188 4.67 -10.25 1.95
N VAL A 189 4.20 -10.34 0.72
CA VAL A 189 4.99 -10.03 -0.47
C VAL A 189 4.41 -8.73 -1.06
N PRO A 190 5.13 -7.59 -0.96
CA PRO A 190 4.56 -6.28 -1.32
C PRO A 190 4.33 -6.09 -2.82
N ASP A 191 5.10 -6.77 -3.66
CA ASP A 191 5.13 -6.55 -5.11
C ASP A 191 4.61 -7.75 -5.90
N LEU A 192 3.47 -8.29 -5.45
CA LEU A 192 2.72 -9.31 -6.17
C LEU A 192 2.04 -8.73 -7.42
N ASP A 193 2.83 -8.40 -8.42
CA ASP A 193 2.39 -7.79 -9.67
C ASP A 193 2.62 -8.76 -10.84
N PRO A 194 1.73 -8.83 -11.84
CA PRO A 194 1.95 -9.63 -13.05
C PRO A 194 3.21 -9.24 -13.84
N LEU A 195 3.81 -8.07 -13.59
CA LEU A 195 5.14 -7.70 -14.10
C LEU A 195 6.27 -8.55 -13.50
N ASN A 196 6.09 -9.09 -12.30
CA ASN A 196 7.07 -9.90 -11.58
C ASN A 196 6.82 -11.41 -11.73
N VAL A 197 5.94 -11.80 -12.65
CA VAL A 197 5.58 -13.20 -12.92
C VAL A 197 5.95 -13.55 -14.36
N ILE A 198 6.82 -14.54 -14.53
CA ILE A 198 7.29 -15.02 -15.84
C ILE A 198 6.62 -16.35 -16.15
N ALA A 199 5.91 -16.44 -17.27
CA ALA A 199 5.40 -17.70 -17.83
C ALA A 199 6.52 -18.37 -18.64
N ASN A 200 7.11 -19.43 -18.09
CA ASN A 200 8.30 -20.04 -18.65
C ASN A 200 7.99 -20.86 -19.92
N SER A 201 8.47 -20.38 -21.07
CA SER A 201 8.22 -20.99 -22.37
C SER A 201 8.78 -22.40 -22.51
N ASP A 202 9.87 -22.70 -21.80
CA ASP A 202 10.56 -23.99 -21.87
C ASP A 202 9.96 -25.03 -20.92
N ARG A 203 9.06 -24.60 -20.01
CA ARG A 203 8.43 -25.43 -18.98
C ARG A 203 6.91 -25.39 -19.03
N ASN A 204 6.33 -25.48 -20.24
CA ASN A 204 4.88 -25.48 -20.45
C ASN A 204 4.16 -24.29 -19.78
N ASN A 205 4.76 -23.10 -19.83
CA ASN A 205 4.25 -21.88 -19.18
C ASN A 205 4.10 -22.00 -17.65
N GLU A 206 4.93 -22.81 -16.99
CA GLU A 206 5.10 -22.77 -15.53
C GLU A 206 5.40 -21.34 -15.07
N LEU A 207 4.69 -20.86 -14.04
CA LEU A 207 4.81 -19.50 -13.56
C LEU A 207 5.94 -19.36 -12.54
N PHE A 208 6.86 -18.45 -12.81
CA PHE A 208 7.97 -18.10 -11.92
C PHE A 208 7.72 -16.72 -11.32
N PHE A 209 7.57 -16.69 -10.00
CA PHE A 209 7.46 -15.45 -9.23
C PHE A 209 8.86 -14.95 -8.90
N THR A 210 9.08 -13.67 -9.18
CA THR A 210 10.35 -12.97 -8.96
C THR A 210 10.12 -11.73 -8.12
N ASP A 211 11.21 -11.02 -7.81
CA ASP A 211 11.19 -9.79 -7.01
C ASP A 211 10.46 -9.92 -5.65
N PHE A 212 11.14 -10.53 -4.69
CA PHE A 212 10.67 -10.63 -3.31
C PHE A 212 11.26 -9.52 -2.42
N GLU A 213 11.75 -8.43 -3.01
CA GLU A 213 12.30 -7.32 -2.24
C GLU A 213 11.26 -6.77 -1.25
N TYR A 214 11.75 -6.31 -0.10
CA TYR A 214 10.92 -5.76 0.97
C TYR A 214 9.86 -6.72 1.56
N SER A 215 9.91 -8.02 1.23
CA SER A 215 9.03 -9.03 1.83
C SER A 215 9.23 -9.09 3.35
N SER A 216 8.11 -9.15 4.06
CA SER A 216 8.11 -9.07 5.53
C SER A 216 7.04 -9.97 6.13
N ILE A 217 7.22 -10.36 7.38
CA ILE A 217 6.24 -11.09 8.17
C ILE A 217 5.50 -10.06 9.03
N LYS A 218 4.20 -9.91 8.81
CA LYS A 218 3.35 -8.98 9.55
C LYS A 218 1.94 -9.56 9.78
N PRO A 219 1.11 -8.96 10.65
CA PRO A 219 -0.28 -9.39 10.81
C PRO A 219 -1.01 -9.33 9.47
N PHE A 220 -1.76 -10.37 9.12
CA PHE A 220 -2.52 -10.42 7.85
C PHE A 220 -3.51 -9.25 7.71
N VAL A 221 -4.10 -8.78 8.81
CA VAL A 221 -4.99 -7.61 8.84
C VAL A 221 -4.32 -6.36 8.24
N LEU A 222 -2.99 -6.24 8.34
CA LEU A 222 -2.19 -5.12 7.84
C LEU A 222 -1.73 -5.29 6.38
N PHE A 223 -2.13 -6.35 5.69
CA PHE A 223 -1.79 -6.53 4.29
C PHE A 223 -2.59 -5.53 3.43
N ASN A 224 -1.95 -4.89 2.47
CA ASN A 224 -2.64 -4.23 1.36
C ASN A 224 -2.88 -5.24 0.24
N TYR A 225 -3.86 -4.92 -0.60
CA TYR A 225 -4.04 -5.65 -1.84
C TYR A 225 -2.90 -5.33 -2.82
N PRO A 226 -2.57 -6.24 -3.73
CA PRO A 226 -1.62 -5.96 -4.79
C PRO A 226 -2.05 -4.76 -5.63
N LYS A 227 -1.07 -3.94 -6.03
CA LYS A 227 -1.34 -2.64 -6.67
C LYS A 227 -2.07 -2.77 -8.01
N PHE A 228 -1.84 -3.85 -8.77
CA PHE A 228 -2.49 -4.06 -10.06
C PHE A 228 -4.02 -4.21 -9.96
N VAL A 229 -4.55 -4.73 -8.84
CA VAL A 229 -5.99 -4.86 -8.57
C VAL A 229 -6.55 -3.82 -7.60
N ALA A 230 -5.72 -3.27 -6.71
CA ALA A 230 -6.17 -2.33 -5.69
C ALA A 230 -6.83 -1.08 -6.31
N TYR A 231 -7.92 -0.63 -5.69
CA TYR A 231 -8.62 0.57 -6.10
C TYR A 231 -9.14 1.35 -4.89
N SER A 232 -8.69 2.59 -4.71
CA SER A 232 -9.10 3.42 -3.57
C SER A 232 -10.22 4.42 -3.87
N GLY A 233 -10.72 4.45 -5.11
CA GLY A 233 -11.80 5.37 -5.51
C GLY A 233 -13.20 4.86 -5.14
N VAL A 234 -14.21 5.62 -5.57
CA VAL A 234 -15.63 5.27 -5.37
C VAL A 234 -15.92 3.93 -6.03
N LYS A 235 -16.52 3.02 -5.26
CA LYS A 235 -16.85 1.67 -5.72
C LYS A 235 -18.17 1.69 -6.48
N ILE A 236 -18.16 1.16 -7.69
CA ILE A 236 -19.35 0.95 -8.53
C ILE A 236 -19.42 -0.53 -8.86
N TYR A 237 -20.50 -1.18 -8.45
CA TYR A 237 -20.71 -2.61 -8.66
C TYR A 237 -21.64 -2.90 -9.84
N ASN A 238 -22.47 -1.93 -10.22
CA ASN A 238 -23.35 -2.02 -11.36
C ASN A 238 -23.58 -0.62 -11.94
N LEU A 239 -23.18 -0.39 -13.20
CA LEU A 239 -23.32 0.91 -13.85
C LEU A 239 -24.77 1.41 -13.92
N GLU A 240 -25.73 0.52 -14.22
CA GLU A 240 -27.13 0.90 -14.42
C GLU A 240 -27.89 1.11 -13.12
N GLU A 241 -27.52 0.37 -12.06
CA GLU A 241 -28.18 0.45 -10.76
C GLU A 241 -27.57 1.55 -9.86
N ASP A 242 -26.24 1.71 -9.91
CA ASP A 242 -25.54 2.64 -9.02
C ASP A 242 -25.50 4.07 -9.59
N ILE A 243 -25.58 4.24 -10.93
CA ILE A 243 -25.48 5.55 -11.60
C ILE A 243 -26.81 5.92 -12.27
N PRO A 244 -27.56 6.88 -11.71
CA PRO A 244 -28.82 7.33 -12.28
C PRO A 244 -28.67 7.82 -13.71
N ASN A 245 -29.52 7.31 -14.62
CA ASN A 245 -29.54 7.67 -16.04
C ASN A 245 -28.19 7.49 -16.75
N PHE A 246 -27.39 6.49 -16.36
CA PHE A 246 -26.06 6.23 -16.93
C PHE A 246 -26.02 6.30 -18.47
N LYS A 247 -27.00 5.69 -19.16
CA LYS A 247 -27.09 5.69 -20.63
C LYS A 247 -27.38 7.05 -21.27
N GLU A 248 -27.86 8.01 -20.50
CA GLU A 248 -28.20 9.36 -20.96
C GLU A 248 -27.07 10.37 -20.71
N LEU A 249 -26.03 9.96 -19.97
CA LEU A 249 -24.83 10.77 -19.74
C LEU A 249 -24.03 10.93 -21.02
N ASP A 250 -23.17 11.94 -21.07
CA ASP A 250 -22.23 12.08 -22.18
C ASP A 250 -21.15 10.97 -22.16
N GLU A 251 -20.48 10.79 -23.30
CA GLU A 251 -19.51 9.70 -23.45
C GLU A 251 -18.33 9.80 -22.47
N LEU A 252 -17.91 11.02 -22.10
CA LEU A 252 -16.80 11.24 -21.18
C LEU A 252 -17.19 10.83 -19.75
N GLU A 253 -18.36 11.24 -19.29
CA GLU A 253 -18.92 10.83 -18.01
C GLU A 253 -19.13 9.32 -17.95
N GLN A 254 -19.64 8.72 -19.03
CA GLN A 254 -19.80 7.26 -19.12
C GLN A 254 -18.46 6.53 -18.98
N GLN A 255 -17.41 7.00 -19.67
CA GLN A 255 -16.06 6.41 -19.58
C GLN A 255 -15.48 6.51 -18.17
N GLN A 256 -15.70 7.63 -17.46
CA GLN A 256 -15.24 7.77 -16.07
C GLN A 256 -15.90 6.74 -15.15
N TYR A 257 -17.22 6.58 -15.23
CA TYR A 257 -17.94 5.58 -14.43
C TYR A 257 -17.56 4.15 -14.83
N GLN A 258 -17.36 3.87 -16.12
CA GLN A 258 -16.86 2.58 -16.61
C GLN A 258 -15.48 2.26 -16.03
N PHE A 259 -14.57 3.22 -16.01
CA PHE A 259 -13.25 3.05 -15.39
C PHE A 259 -13.37 2.67 -13.91
N MET A 260 -14.20 3.39 -13.13
CA MET A 260 -14.45 3.09 -11.72
C MET A 260 -15.07 1.71 -11.52
N TYR A 261 -16.01 1.33 -12.39
CA TYR A 261 -16.64 0.01 -12.41
C TYR A 261 -15.61 -1.10 -12.68
N TYR A 262 -14.80 -0.99 -13.74
CA TYR A 262 -13.79 -1.99 -14.08
C TYR A 262 -12.73 -2.15 -12.98
N LYS A 263 -12.27 -1.05 -12.37
CA LYS A 263 -11.36 -1.10 -11.22
C LYS A 263 -12.01 -1.77 -10.00
N THR A 264 -13.30 -1.52 -9.75
CA THR A 264 -14.05 -2.18 -8.68
C THR A 264 -14.23 -3.68 -8.94
N ARG A 265 -14.56 -4.06 -10.17
CA ARG A 265 -14.67 -5.46 -10.61
C ARG A 265 -13.38 -6.22 -10.38
N ASN A 266 -12.23 -5.65 -10.75
CA ASN A 266 -10.93 -6.32 -10.61
C ASN A 266 -10.55 -6.55 -9.13
N GLU A 267 -10.76 -5.55 -8.26
CA GLU A 267 -10.59 -5.73 -6.81
C GLU A 267 -11.54 -6.81 -6.25
N ARG A 268 -12.79 -6.86 -6.74
CA ARG A 268 -13.76 -7.87 -6.31
C ARG A 268 -13.38 -9.28 -6.76
N LEU A 269 -12.83 -9.45 -7.97
CA LEU A 269 -12.30 -10.75 -8.42
C LEU A 269 -11.17 -11.22 -7.51
N TRP A 270 -10.27 -10.32 -7.09
CA TRP A 270 -9.25 -10.62 -6.10
C TRP A 270 -9.84 -11.09 -4.76
N GLU A 271 -10.86 -10.39 -4.24
CA GLU A 271 -11.56 -10.77 -3.01
C GLU A 271 -12.27 -12.12 -3.12
N LEU A 272 -12.81 -12.46 -4.30
CA LEU A 272 -13.40 -13.77 -4.55
C LEU A 272 -12.36 -14.88 -4.49
N GLU A 273 -11.18 -14.69 -5.08
CA GLU A 273 -10.08 -15.68 -4.96
C GLU A 273 -9.56 -15.78 -3.53
N LEU A 274 -9.42 -14.66 -2.80
CA LEU A 274 -9.09 -14.69 -1.38
C LEU A 274 -10.13 -15.49 -0.57
N ASN A 275 -11.42 -15.28 -0.83
CA ASN A 275 -12.50 -15.99 -0.15
C ASN A 275 -12.48 -17.50 -0.44
N LYS A 276 -12.21 -17.89 -1.69
CA LYS A 276 -12.09 -19.30 -2.11
C LYS A 276 -10.91 -19.98 -1.42
N ASN A 277 -9.74 -19.31 -1.40
CA ASN A 277 -8.49 -19.88 -0.89
C ASN A 277 -8.39 -19.82 0.63
N ARG A 278 -8.87 -18.74 1.25
CA ARG A 278 -8.73 -18.41 2.68
C ARG A 278 -9.98 -17.70 3.21
N HIS A 279 -11.08 -18.44 3.25
CA HIS A 279 -12.34 -17.96 3.83
C HIS A 279 -12.17 -17.48 5.28
N ASP A 280 -11.24 -18.07 6.03
CA ASP A 280 -10.88 -17.65 7.38
C ASP A 280 -10.26 -16.24 7.47
N LEU A 281 -9.75 -15.71 6.36
CA LEU A 281 -9.10 -14.40 6.29
C LEU A 281 -9.95 -13.31 5.59
N ILE A 282 -11.12 -13.65 5.05
CA ILE A 282 -11.91 -12.74 4.19
C ILE A 282 -12.40 -11.49 4.90
N ALA A 283 -12.48 -11.50 6.23
CA ALA A 283 -12.89 -10.33 7.01
C ALA A 283 -12.00 -9.08 6.75
N VAL A 284 -10.78 -9.25 6.25
CA VAL A 284 -9.92 -8.15 5.79
C VAL A 284 -10.54 -7.31 4.65
N ALA A 285 -11.46 -7.89 3.88
CA ALA A 285 -12.18 -7.23 2.80
C ALA A 285 -13.30 -6.30 3.30
N SER A 286 -13.71 -6.43 4.57
CA SER A 286 -14.73 -5.57 5.17
C SER A 286 -14.36 -4.09 5.03
N PRO A 287 -15.29 -3.23 4.57
CA PRO A 287 -15.05 -1.78 4.52
C PRO A 287 -14.59 -1.21 5.86
N HIS A 288 -15.13 -1.71 6.97
CA HIS A 288 -14.74 -1.23 8.31
C HIS A 288 -13.28 -1.59 8.66
N VAL A 289 -12.84 -2.81 8.33
CA VAL A 289 -11.45 -3.22 8.55
C VAL A 289 -10.50 -2.44 7.64
N LYS A 290 -10.90 -2.17 6.38
CA LYS A 290 -10.14 -1.33 5.45
C LYS A 290 -9.96 0.10 5.98
N VAL A 291 -11.00 0.71 6.55
CA VAL A 291 -10.90 2.05 7.16
C VAL A 291 -10.02 2.02 8.43
N LEU A 292 -10.17 1.02 9.31
CA LEU A 292 -9.36 0.93 10.53
C LEU A 292 -7.85 0.81 10.26
N LYS A 293 -7.45 0.12 9.19
CA LYS A 293 -6.03 -0.03 8.82
C LYS A 293 -5.52 1.07 7.89
N SER A 294 -6.38 1.93 7.36
CA SER A 294 -5.98 2.92 6.35
C SER A 294 -4.89 3.88 6.83
N PRO A 295 -4.84 4.35 8.10
CA PRO A 295 -3.74 5.20 8.57
C PRO A 295 -2.36 4.54 8.47
N TYR A 296 -2.30 3.24 8.80
CA TYR A 296 -1.08 2.47 8.63
C TYR A 296 -0.70 2.32 7.15
N LEU A 297 -1.67 2.01 6.28
CA LEU A 297 -1.39 1.84 4.84
C LEU A 297 -0.94 3.15 4.17
N GLN A 298 -1.54 4.29 4.53
CA GLN A 298 -1.09 5.59 4.03
C GLN A 298 0.32 5.93 4.52
N ALA A 299 0.65 5.60 5.77
CA ALA A 299 2.00 5.77 6.28
C ALA A 299 3.04 4.94 5.52
N LEU A 300 2.69 3.73 5.06
CA LEU A 300 3.57 2.92 4.19
C LEU A 300 3.82 3.56 2.81
N GLU A 301 2.90 4.39 2.32
CA GLU A 301 3.02 5.09 1.03
C GLU A 301 3.55 6.53 1.16
N TYR A 302 3.95 6.98 2.36
CA TYR A 302 4.54 8.29 2.63
C TYR A 302 5.89 8.50 1.89
N LYS A 303 5.86 9.18 0.75
CA LYS A 303 7.00 9.39 -0.16
C LYS A 303 7.48 10.85 -0.15
N SER A 304 6.56 11.78 0.01
CA SER A 304 6.82 13.22 0.07
C SER A 304 6.38 13.78 1.42
N ASP A 305 6.92 14.94 1.80
CA ASP A 305 6.51 15.58 3.04
C ASP A 305 5.01 15.89 3.03
N ARG A 306 4.41 16.24 1.89
CA ARG A 306 2.97 16.55 1.79
C ARG A 306 2.05 15.34 1.88
N ASP A 307 2.59 14.12 1.79
CA ASP A 307 1.79 12.90 1.93
C ASP A 307 1.27 12.71 3.36
N TYR A 308 1.70 13.53 4.33
CA TYR A 308 1.10 13.56 5.67
C TYR A 308 -0.40 13.84 5.57
N LEU A 309 -0.85 14.58 4.54
CA LEU A 309 -2.25 14.89 4.32
C LEU A 309 -3.10 13.62 4.10
N TYR A 310 -2.54 12.59 3.46
CA TYR A 310 -3.26 11.32 3.28
C TYR A 310 -3.31 10.51 4.57
N VAL A 311 -2.23 10.51 5.36
CA VAL A 311 -2.20 9.88 6.68
C VAL A 311 -3.19 10.57 7.61
N GLU A 312 -3.14 11.90 7.72
CA GLU A 312 -4.05 12.68 8.56
C GLU A 312 -5.50 12.54 8.10
N GLY A 313 -5.77 12.58 6.79
CA GLY A 313 -7.11 12.40 6.24
C GLY A 313 -7.71 11.04 6.60
N SER A 314 -6.89 9.98 6.61
CA SER A 314 -7.34 8.66 7.02
C SER A 314 -7.61 8.56 8.54
N ILE A 315 -6.87 9.30 9.36
CA ILE A 315 -7.13 9.42 10.81
C ILE A 315 -8.42 10.22 11.04
N LEU A 316 -8.59 11.34 10.36
CA LEU A 316 -9.78 12.19 10.46
C LEU A 316 -11.05 11.45 10.00
N GLN A 317 -10.96 10.60 8.97
CA GLN A 317 -12.07 9.75 8.53
C GLN A 317 -12.60 8.85 9.66
N LEU A 318 -11.70 8.35 10.53
CA LEU A 318 -12.10 7.52 11.66
C LEU A 318 -12.98 8.28 12.67
N LYS A 319 -12.81 9.60 12.81
CA LYS A 319 -13.61 10.42 13.73
C LYS A 319 -15.11 10.25 13.51
N GLY A 320 -15.55 10.18 12.25
CA GLY A 320 -16.96 10.05 11.90
C GLY A 320 -17.57 8.67 12.19
N LEU A 321 -16.74 7.64 12.38
CA LEU A 321 -17.16 6.25 12.61
C LEU A 321 -16.78 5.72 13.99
N TRP A 322 -16.05 6.52 14.78
CA TRP A 322 -15.37 6.07 15.99
C TRP A 322 -16.32 5.53 17.05
N GLU A 323 -17.38 6.28 17.36
CA GLU A 323 -18.39 5.86 18.35
C GLU A 323 -19.01 4.51 17.97
N ALA A 324 -19.35 4.31 16.68
CA ALA A 324 -19.86 3.06 16.18
C ALA A 324 -18.82 1.93 16.26
N TYR A 325 -17.55 2.21 15.97
CA TYR A 325 -16.48 1.22 16.05
C TYR A 325 -16.18 0.78 17.48
N VAL A 326 -16.29 1.68 18.45
CA VAL A 326 -16.18 1.36 19.89
C VAL A 326 -17.39 0.55 20.33
N ALA A 327 -18.61 1.01 20.01
CA ALA A 327 -19.85 0.34 20.43
C ALA A 327 -19.97 -1.10 19.89
N ASN A 328 -19.40 -1.37 18.72
CA ASN A 328 -19.40 -2.69 18.08
C ASN A 328 -18.08 -3.46 18.29
N GLU A 329 -17.20 -3.01 19.18
CA GLU A 329 -15.92 -3.67 19.51
C GLU A 329 -15.00 -3.90 18.28
N LEU A 330 -15.12 -3.11 17.23
CA LEU A 330 -14.30 -3.24 16.00
C LEU A 330 -12.88 -2.69 16.19
N CYS A 331 -12.76 -1.62 16.97
CA CYS A 331 -11.49 -1.02 17.38
C CYS A 331 -11.16 -1.37 18.85
N ASN A 332 -9.92 -1.17 19.27
CA ASN A 332 -9.44 -1.53 20.61
C ASN A 332 -9.68 -0.44 21.67
N ALA A 333 -10.30 0.69 21.27
CA ALA A 333 -10.65 1.76 22.20
C ALA A 333 -11.83 1.38 23.09
N GLN A 334 -11.81 1.90 24.32
CA GLN A 334 -12.82 1.63 25.35
C GLN A 334 -13.81 2.78 25.53
N THR A 335 -13.52 3.94 24.93
CA THR A 335 -14.29 5.17 25.09
C THR A 335 -14.75 5.68 23.73
N PRO A 336 -16.01 6.16 23.61
CA PRO A 336 -16.55 6.68 22.36
C PRO A 336 -15.97 8.05 21.96
N GLU A 337 -15.25 8.71 22.88
CA GLU A 337 -14.52 9.94 22.58
C GLU A 337 -13.36 9.64 21.62
N PHE A 338 -13.28 10.42 20.53
CA PHE A 338 -12.19 10.30 19.58
C PHE A 338 -10.89 10.80 20.25
N PRO A 339 -9.79 10.02 20.20
CA PRO A 339 -8.60 10.31 21.00
C PRO A 339 -7.82 11.54 20.53
N ILE A 340 -8.10 12.11 19.36
CA ILE A 340 -7.43 13.31 18.84
C ILE A 340 -8.42 14.46 18.85
N ASP A 341 -8.02 15.59 19.42
CA ASP A 341 -8.84 16.78 19.41
C ASP A 341 -8.64 17.53 18.10
N TYR A 342 -9.72 17.67 17.33
CA TYR A 342 -9.75 18.46 16.10
C TYR A 342 -10.72 19.60 16.28
N THR A 343 -10.20 20.82 16.28
CA THR A 343 -11.03 22.02 16.21
C THR A 343 -11.57 22.20 14.79
N PRO A 344 -12.71 22.91 14.62
CA PRO A 344 -13.25 23.21 13.30
C PRO A 344 -12.24 23.88 12.35
N GLU A 345 -11.41 24.77 12.87
CA GLU A 345 -10.40 25.51 12.11
C GLU A 345 -9.29 24.59 11.58
N VAL A 346 -8.86 23.61 12.38
CA VAL A 346 -7.88 22.61 11.94
C VAL A 346 -8.45 21.75 10.80
N VAL A 347 -9.73 21.36 10.90
CA VAL A 347 -10.39 20.56 9.86
C VAL A 347 -10.53 21.35 8.57
N GLU A 348 -10.94 22.62 8.64
CA GLU A 348 -11.08 23.49 7.47
C GLU A 348 -9.73 23.74 6.77
N GLN A 349 -8.68 24.02 7.55
CA GLN A 349 -7.33 24.19 7.02
C GLN A 349 -6.83 22.90 6.35
N PHE A 350 -7.03 21.75 6.99
CA PHE A 350 -6.67 20.45 6.42
C PHE A 350 -7.37 20.20 5.07
N GLN A 351 -8.67 20.50 4.98
CA GLN A 351 -9.43 20.32 3.73
C GLN A 351 -8.89 21.21 2.60
N SER A 352 -8.58 22.46 2.92
CA SER A 352 -7.96 23.40 1.98
C SER A 352 -6.60 22.90 1.49
N ASP A 353 -5.73 22.47 2.40
CA ASP A 353 -4.38 21.98 2.08
C ASP A 353 -4.42 20.71 1.23
N LEU A 354 -5.35 19.79 1.55
CA LEU A 354 -5.56 18.56 0.78
C LEU A 354 -6.07 18.85 -0.62
N GLN A 355 -7.05 19.75 -0.77
CA GLN A 355 -7.59 20.14 -2.07
C GLN A 355 -6.52 20.82 -2.94
N ALA A 356 -5.73 21.71 -2.35
CA ALA A 356 -4.60 22.34 -3.03
C ALA A 356 -3.57 21.30 -3.50
N TYR A 357 -3.23 20.33 -2.65
CA TYR A 357 -2.28 19.28 -3.00
C TYR A 357 -2.82 18.35 -4.10
N GLN A 358 -4.10 17.97 -4.03
CA GLN A 358 -4.75 17.16 -5.08
C GLN A 358 -4.78 17.89 -6.43
N THR A 359 -5.03 19.20 -6.41
CA THR A 359 -5.01 20.05 -7.60
C THR A 359 -3.61 20.12 -8.21
N GLU A 360 -2.58 20.21 -7.38
CA GLU A 360 -1.18 20.18 -7.83
C GLU A 360 -0.81 18.83 -8.47
N ILE A 361 -1.16 17.72 -7.82
CA ILE A 361 -0.90 16.38 -8.36
C ILE A 361 -1.64 16.14 -9.67
N SER A 362 -2.89 16.60 -9.80
CA SER A 362 -3.66 16.41 -11.03
C SER A 362 -3.23 17.34 -12.16
N SER A 363 -2.73 18.54 -11.85
CA SER A 363 -2.25 19.50 -12.84
C SER A 363 -0.79 19.31 -13.25
N THR A 364 -0.02 18.53 -12.50
CA THR A 364 1.40 18.26 -12.77
C THR A 364 1.58 16.84 -13.29
N PRO A 365 1.87 16.66 -14.59
CA PRO A 365 2.14 15.35 -15.15
C PRO A 365 3.25 14.61 -14.38
N PHE A 366 3.01 13.33 -14.10
CA PHE A 366 3.94 12.45 -13.35
C PHE A 366 4.28 12.89 -11.92
N ALA A 367 3.61 13.89 -11.35
CA ALA A 367 3.78 14.23 -9.93
C ALA A 367 3.45 13.02 -9.04
N ALA A 368 2.43 12.25 -9.39
CA ALA A 368 2.05 11.03 -8.68
C ALA A 368 3.14 9.92 -8.69
N THR A 369 4.03 9.91 -9.68
CA THR A 369 5.14 8.95 -9.79
C THR A 369 6.48 9.56 -9.33
N GLY A 370 6.48 10.81 -8.85
CA GLY A 370 7.71 11.53 -8.53
C GLY A 370 8.59 11.79 -9.76
N GLY A 371 7.97 11.95 -10.93
CA GLY A 371 8.66 12.21 -12.20
C GLY A 371 9.17 10.95 -12.91
N TRP A 372 8.93 9.74 -12.37
CA TRP A 372 9.31 8.50 -13.05
C TRP A 372 8.31 8.14 -14.16
N VAL A 373 8.85 7.76 -15.32
CA VAL A 373 8.10 7.21 -16.46
C VAL A 373 8.86 6.03 -17.07
N PRO A 374 8.17 4.99 -17.60
CA PRO A 374 8.81 3.95 -18.38
C PRO A 374 9.59 4.54 -19.56
N GLN A 375 10.73 3.93 -19.91
CA GLN A 375 11.62 4.42 -20.98
C GLN A 375 10.86 4.60 -22.31
N ASP A 376 10.05 3.62 -22.69
CA ASP A 376 9.28 3.68 -23.96
C ASP A 376 8.29 4.85 -23.97
N MET A 377 7.65 5.13 -22.83
CA MET A 377 6.72 6.26 -22.68
C MET A 377 7.49 7.58 -22.69
N PHE A 378 8.64 7.65 -22.02
CA PHE A 378 9.52 8.82 -22.07
C PHE A 378 9.95 9.13 -23.50
N ASP A 379 10.39 8.11 -24.24
CA ASP A 379 10.83 8.25 -25.63
C ASP A 379 9.67 8.68 -26.53
N GLN A 380 8.46 8.12 -26.35
CA GLN A 380 7.26 8.58 -27.06
C GLN A 380 6.91 10.05 -26.77
N LEU A 381 6.96 10.48 -25.52
CA LEU A 381 6.66 11.86 -25.13
C LEU A 381 7.72 12.84 -25.64
N LYS A 382 8.97 12.40 -25.68
CA LYS A 382 10.10 13.17 -26.22
C LYS A 382 9.99 13.31 -27.73
N ASP A 383 9.77 12.20 -28.44
CA ASP A 383 9.62 12.16 -29.90
C ASP A 383 8.35 12.90 -30.34
N GLY A 384 7.28 12.85 -29.54
CA GLY A 384 6.06 13.62 -29.71
C GLY A 384 6.18 15.12 -29.42
N GLY A 385 7.36 15.59 -29.00
CA GLY A 385 7.62 17.01 -28.72
C GLY A 385 6.88 17.56 -27.49
N LEU A 386 6.41 16.66 -26.62
CA LEU A 386 5.67 16.99 -25.39
C LEU A 386 6.62 17.20 -24.20
N LEU A 387 7.88 16.79 -24.31
CA LEU A 387 8.92 17.06 -23.32
C LEU A 387 9.85 18.19 -23.78
N LYS A 388 9.95 19.23 -22.96
CA LYS A 388 10.91 20.33 -23.09
C LYS A 388 12.12 20.07 -22.20
N GLN A 389 13.31 20.12 -22.80
CA GLN A 389 14.55 20.01 -22.05
C GLN A 389 14.82 21.29 -21.25
N THR A 390 15.09 21.16 -19.95
CA THR A 390 15.48 22.24 -19.04
C THR A 390 16.91 22.02 -18.52
N PRO A 391 17.54 23.01 -17.85
CA PRO A 391 18.86 22.82 -17.25
C PRO A 391 18.92 21.68 -16.24
N ASP A 392 17.79 21.37 -15.59
CA ASP A 392 17.66 20.38 -14.53
C ASP A 392 17.02 19.05 -14.99
N GLY A 393 16.66 18.91 -16.27
CA GLY A 393 16.07 17.68 -16.80
C GLY A 393 15.11 17.89 -17.98
N TYR A 394 13.92 17.31 -17.89
CA TYR A 394 12.83 17.45 -18.86
C TYR A 394 11.54 17.83 -18.12
N GLU A 395 10.78 18.76 -18.69
CA GLU A 395 9.45 19.17 -18.23
C GLU A 395 8.42 18.88 -19.33
N ILE A 396 7.19 18.55 -18.97
CA ILE A 396 6.11 18.43 -19.96
C ILE A 396 5.59 19.81 -20.35
N GLU A 397 5.40 20.05 -21.65
CA GLU A 397 4.62 21.19 -22.15
C GLU A 397 3.11 20.91 -22.00
N THR A 398 2.56 21.24 -20.84
CA THR A 398 1.14 21.04 -20.47
C THR A 398 0.16 21.67 -21.47
N GLU A 399 0.52 22.80 -22.08
CA GLU A 399 -0.31 23.46 -23.11
C GLU A 399 -0.45 22.64 -24.40
N LYS A 400 0.60 21.91 -24.81
CA LYS A 400 0.56 21.04 -26.00
C LYS A 400 -0.16 19.73 -25.74
N LEU A 401 -0.06 19.20 -24.51
CA LEU A 401 -0.74 17.96 -24.12
C LEU A 401 -2.26 18.13 -24.15
N LEU A 402 -2.75 19.27 -23.63
CA LEU A 402 -4.16 19.65 -23.70
C LEU A 402 -4.64 19.94 -25.14
N GLN A 403 -3.77 20.46 -26.02
CA GLN A 403 -4.11 20.68 -27.43
C GLN A 403 -4.21 19.36 -28.22
N GLN A 404 -3.31 18.40 -27.97
CA GLN A 404 -3.39 17.08 -28.63
C GLN A 404 -4.62 16.28 -28.19
N GLU A 405 -5.05 16.38 -26.93
CA GLU A 405 -6.32 15.78 -26.48
C GLU A 405 -7.54 16.45 -27.13
N GLN A 406 -7.48 17.75 -27.44
CA GLN A 406 -8.55 18.45 -28.16
C GLN A 406 -8.57 18.12 -29.66
N GLU A 407 -7.41 17.89 -30.27
CA GLU A 407 -7.27 17.52 -31.68
C GLU A 407 -7.56 16.02 -31.94
N ALA A 408 -7.30 15.14 -30.97
CA ALA A 408 -7.67 13.72 -31.06
C ALA A 408 -9.18 13.47 -30.87
N ASN A 409 -9.91 14.48 -30.37
CA ASN A 409 -11.36 14.46 -30.13
C ASN A 409 -12.15 15.24 -31.20
N GLN A 410 -11.51 15.62 -32.32
CA GLN A 410 -12.15 16.11 -33.56
C GLN A 410 -12.00 15.09 -34.67
#